data_AF-A0A352LRD7-F1
#
_entry.id   AF-A0A352LRD7-F1
#
_cell.length_a   1.000
_cell.length_b   1.000
_cell.length_c   1.000
_cell.angle_alpha   90.00
_cell.angle_beta   90.00
_cell.angle_gamma   90.00
#
_symmetry.space_group_name_H-M   'P 1'
#
loop_
_entity.id
_entity.type
_entity.pdbx_description
1 polymer ?
#
loop_
_entity_poly.entity_id
_entity_poly.type
_entity_poly.pdbx_seq_one_letter_code
_entity_poly.pdbx_strand_id
1 'polypeptide(L)' 'MADKQYDTEHHRCPRSLGGKSVQRNISVVPGNKHRAWHLLFRNHPPEIVARIINKVWIDPDYEMIVVRKRKFQK' A
#
# COMPACT_ATOMS: atom_id res chain seq x y z
N MET A 1 28.43 0.86 3.41
CA MET A 1 28.11 2.08 2.63
C MET A 1 26.67 2.45 2.93
N ALA A 2 26.35 3.73 3.11
CA ALA A 2 24.95 4.14 3.36
C ALA A 2 24.15 4.07 2.05
N ASP A 3 23.06 3.29 2.03
CA ASP A 3 22.14 3.22 0.88
C ASP A 3 21.53 4.61 0.67
N LYS A 4 21.88 5.27 -0.44
CA LYS A 4 21.48 6.66 -0.71
C LYS A 4 19.99 6.68 -1.02
N GLN A 5 19.19 6.92 0.02
CA GLN A 5 17.75 6.72 0.01
C GLN A 5 17.06 7.73 -0.91
N TYR A 6 16.88 7.35 -2.18
CA TYR A 6 16.09 8.11 -3.13
C TYR A 6 14.60 7.84 -2.91
N ASP A 7 13.80 8.89 -3.07
CA ASP A 7 12.35 8.80 -3.07
C ASP A 7 11.84 8.21 -4.40
N THR A 8 10.71 7.53 -4.33
CA THR A 8 10.11 6.81 -5.46
C THR A 8 8.59 6.98 -5.48
N GLU A 9 8.00 7.01 -6.67
CA GLU A 9 6.55 7.02 -6.85
C GLU A 9 5.97 5.63 -6.62
N HIS A 10 5.06 5.51 -5.65
CA HIS A 10 4.27 4.31 -5.38
C HIS A 10 2.80 4.51 -5.76
N HIS A 11 2.25 3.61 -6.58
CA HIS A 11 0.84 3.59 -6.96
C HIS A 11 -0.01 2.82 -5.93
N ARG A 12 -0.74 3.56 -5.09
CA ARG A 12 -1.62 3.04 -4.02
C ARG A 12 -2.78 2.16 -4.53
N CYS A 13 -3.14 2.30 -5.80
CA CYS A 13 -3.78 1.28 -6.63
C CYS A 13 -2.89 1.08 -7.85
N PRO A 14 -2.29 -0.10 -8.06
CA PRO A 14 -1.32 -0.34 -9.13
C PRO A 14 -1.99 -0.38 -10.50
N ARG A 15 -1.21 -0.12 -11.56
CA ARG A 15 -1.70 -0.13 -12.95
C ARG A 15 -2.32 -1.48 -13.36
N SER A 16 -1.80 -2.58 -12.82
CA SER A 16 -2.34 -3.93 -13.02
C SER A 16 -3.76 -4.14 -12.47
N LEU A 17 -4.25 -3.25 -11.59
CA LEU A 17 -5.61 -3.23 -11.07
C LEU A 17 -6.42 -2.02 -11.62
N GLY A 18 -6.01 -1.46 -12.77
CA GLY A 18 -6.66 -0.31 -13.39
C GLY A 18 -6.33 1.05 -12.75
N GLY A 19 -5.34 1.11 -11.85
CA GLY A 19 -4.87 2.33 -11.23
C GLY A 19 -4.25 3.31 -12.24
N LYS A 20 -4.60 4.59 -12.13
CA LYS A 20 -4.11 5.67 -13.01
C LYS A 20 -2.94 6.43 -12.38
N SER A 21 -2.04 6.97 -13.20
CA SER A 21 -0.98 7.89 -12.78
C SER A 21 -1.56 9.29 -12.55
N VAL A 22 -2.16 9.50 -11.38
CA VAL A 22 -2.76 10.77 -10.95
C VAL A 22 -2.35 11.07 -9.50
N GLN A 23 -2.46 12.33 -9.07
CA GLN A 23 -1.93 12.79 -7.78
C GLN A 23 -2.62 12.14 -6.57
N ARG A 24 -3.96 12.03 -6.60
CA ARG A 24 -4.62 10.96 -5.82
C ARG A 24 -4.18 9.65 -6.50
N ASN A 25 -3.73 8.65 -5.75
CA ASN A 25 -3.20 7.36 -6.23
C ASN A 25 -1.66 7.27 -6.28
N ILE A 26 -0.93 8.34 -6.57
CA ILE A 26 0.53 8.37 -6.39
C ILE A 26 0.86 8.78 -4.95
N SER A 27 1.89 8.18 -4.37
CA SER A 27 2.53 8.61 -3.13
C SER A 27 4.03 8.55 -3.32
N VAL A 28 4.74 9.61 -2.93
CA VAL A 28 6.20 9.62 -2.94
C VAL A 28 6.68 9.00 -1.64
N VAL A 29 7.49 7.95 -1.72
CA VAL A 29 8.02 7.22 -0.56
C VAL A 29 9.47 6.78 -0.78
N PRO A 30 10.28 6.70 0.29
CA PRO A 30 11.63 6.13 0.25
C PRO A 30 11.71 4.78 -0.46
N GLY A 31 12.71 4.60 -1.33
CA GLY A 31 12.87 3.40 -2.13
C GLY A 31 12.95 2.09 -1.33
N ASN A 32 13.50 2.11 -0.11
CA ASN A 32 13.49 0.95 0.78
C ASN A 32 12.08 0.56 1.25
N LYS A 33 11.23 1.55 1.61
CA LYS A 33 9.82 1.33 1.97
C LYS A 33 9.01 0.83 0.77
N HIS A 34 9.29 1.35 -0.43
CA HIS A 34 8.66 0.88 -1.66
C HIS A 34 9.01 -0.58 -1.99
N ARG A 35 10.30 -0.95 -1.89
CA ARG A 35 10.77 -2.34 -2.05
C ARG A 35 10.14 -3.26 -1.00
N ALA A 36 10.11 -2.84 0.27
CA ALA A 36 9.50 -3.62 1.35
C ALA A 36 7.99 -3.85 1.12
N TRP A 37 7.25 -2.83 0.69
CA TRP A 37 5.83 -2.97 0.33
C TRP A 37 5.62 -4.04 -0.76
N HIS A 38 6.37 -3.98 -1.86
CA HIS A 38 6.20 -4.95 -2.94
C HIS A 38 6.72 -6.35 -2.60
N LEU A 39 7.70 -6.48 -1.70
CA LEU A 39 8.15 -7.77 -1.16
C LEU A 39 7.05 -8.44 -0.32
N LEU A 40 6.41 -7.68 0.57
CA LEU A 40 5.38 -8.19 1.50
C LEU A 40 4.00 -8.38 0.83
N PHE A 41 3.60 -7.44 -0.02
CA PHE A 41 2.21 -7.30 -0.48
C PHE A 41 2.05 -7.30 -2.00
N ARG A 42 3.16 -7.32 -2.77
CA ARG A 42 3.16 -7.30 -4.24
C ARG A 42 2.28 -6.15 -4.78
N ASN A 43 1.31 -6.48 -5.64
CA ASN A 43 0.30 -5.58 -6.19
C ASN A 43 -1.12 -5.99 -5.71
N HIS A 44 -1.24 -6.61 -4.54
CA HIS A 44 -2.53 -7.07 -4.03
C HIS A 44 -3.47 -5.90 -3.67
N PRO A 45 -4.80 -6.07 -3.83
CA PRO A 45 -5.78 -5.08 -3.40
C PRO A 45 -5.80 -4.98 -1.88
N PRO A 46 -6.23 -3.84 -1.30
CA PRO A 46 -6.11 -3.57 0.14
C PRO A 46 -6.80 -4.63 1.00
N GLU A 47 -7.91 -5.21 0.55
CA GLU A 47 -8.63 -6.29 1.24
C GLU A 47 -7.76 -7.55 1.45
N ILE A 48 -6.84 -7.84 0.52
CA ILE A 48 -5.86 -8.94 0.65
C ILE A 48 -4.67 -8.51 1.51
N VAL A 49 -4.24 -7.25 1.44
CA VAL A 49 -3.18 -6.71 2.31
C VAL A 49 -3.56 -6.82 3.78
N ALA A 50 -4.78 -6.43 4.15
CA ALA A 50 -5.27 -6.59 5.53
C ALA A 50 -5.31 -8.05 5.98
N ARG A 51 -5.72 -8.98 5.11
CA ARG A 51 -5.66 -10.43 5.41
C ARG A 51 -4.23 -10.95 5.63
N ILE A 52 -3.24 -10.44 4.90
CA ILE A 52 -1.83 -10.78 5.12
C ILE A 52 -1.35 -10.21 6.46
N ILE A 53 -1.73 -8.97 6.77
CA ILE A 53 -1.39 -8.27 8.02
C ILE A 53 -1.97 -9.02 9.23
N ASN A 54 -3.29 -9.25 9.28
CA ASN A 54 -3.97 -9.93 10.38
C ASN A 54 -3.48 -11.38 10.59
N LYS A 55 -2.95 -12.03 9.55
CA LYS A 55 -2.43 -13.40 9.63
C LYS A 55 -0.99 -13.50 10.16
N VAL A 56 -0.17 -12.45 10.01
CA VAL A 56 1.31 -12.58 10.12
C VAL A 56 1.98 -11.45 10.91
N TRP A 57 1.46 -10.22 10.89
CA TRP A 57 2.24 -9.02 11.20
C TRP A 57 1.75 -8.19 12.39
N ILE A 58 0.54 -8.42 12.89
CA ILE A 58 -0.01 -7.69 14.04
C ILE A 58 -0.25 -8.63 15.22
N ASP A 59 -0.40 -7.99 16.38
CA ASP A 59 -0.91 -8.60 17.60
C ASP A 59 -2.28 -9.27 17.36
N PRO A 60 -2.47 -10.56 17.74
CA PRO A 60 -3.74 -11.28 17.58
C PRO A 60 -4.96 -10.65 18.24
N ASP A 61 -4.78 -9.81 19.28
CA ASP A 61 -5.88 -9.11 19.96
C ASP A 61 -6.41 -7.90 19.15
N TYR A 62 -5.81 -7.61 17.99
CA TYR A 62 -6.17 -6.51 17.10
C TYR A 62 -6.53 -7.01 15.69
N GLU A 63 -7.46 -6.31 15.03
CA GLU A 63 -7.81 -6.56 13.63
C GLU A 63 -7.65 -5.29 12.78
N MET A 64 -6.87 -5.35 11.69
CA MET A 64 -6.94 -4.33 10.64
C MET A 64 -8.08 -4.63 9.67
N ILE A 65 -9.04 -3.71 9.57
CA ILE A 65 -10.16 -3.80 8.62
C ILE A 65 -10.07 -2.76 7.51
N VAL A 66 -10.46 -3.13 6.29
CA VAL A 66 -10.48 -2.22 5.13
C VAL A 66 -11.87 -1.63 4.96
N VAL A 67 -12.00 -0.33 5.24
CA VAL A 67 -13.24 0.42 5.03
C VAL A 67 -13.11 1.30 3.79
N ARG A 68 -14.00 1.09 2.80
CA ARG A 68 -14.07 1.95 1.61
C ARG A 68 -14.59 3.32 2.02
N LYS A 69 -13.85 4.38 1.68
CA LYS A 69 -14.30 5.77 1.91
C LYS A 69 -15.65 5.98 1.22
N ARG A 70 -16.68 6.34 2.00
CA ARG A 70 -17.96 6.82 1.45
C ARG A 70 -17.68 7.99 0.49
N LYS A 71 -18.29 7.97 -0.69
CA LYS A 71 -18.38 9.19 -1.49
C LYS A 71 -19.28 10.15 -0.72
N PHE A 72 -18.79 11.34 -0.41
CA PHE A 72 -19.69 12.43 -0.03
C PHE A 72 -20.61 12.68 -1.24
N GLN A 73 -21.92 12.55 -1.02
CA GLN A 73 -22.90 13.17 -1.89
C GLN A 73 -22.75 14.68 -1.65
N LYS A 74 -22.56 15.43 -2.74
CA LYS A 74 -22.64 16.89 -2.76
C LYS A 74 -24.09 17.29 -2.99
#